data_AF-A0A660XUV5-F1
#
_entry.id   AF-A0A660XUV5-F1
#
_cell.length_a   1.000
_cell.length_b   1.000
_cell.length_c   1.000
_cell.angle_alpha   90.00
_cell.angle_beta   90.00
_cell.angle_gamma   90.00
#
_symmetry.space_group_name_H-M   'P 1'
#
loop_
_entity.id
_entity.type
_entity.pdbx_description
1 polymer ?
#
loop_
_entity_poly.entity_id
_entity_poly.type
_entity_poly.pdbx_seq_one_letter_code
_entity_poly.pdbx_strand_id
1 'polypeptide(L)' 'AGKTGTAQNPRGEHHAWFVAFAPYEDPTIALAVVVEHAGHGGAVAAPIAGKVLSGYFSGRWVAEGR' A
#
# COMPACT_ATOMS: atom_id res chain seq x y z
N ALA A 1 11.30 2.22 0.46
CA ALA A 1 10.88 3.56 0.93
C ALA A 1 9.45 3.84 0.46
N GLY A 2 8.73 4.78 1.09
CA GLY A 2 7.35 5.09 0.69
C GLY A 2 6.85 6.44 1.19
N LYS A 3 5.75 6.90 0.59
CA LYS A 3 5.10 8.17 0.91
C LYS A 3 3.62 7.94 1.15
N THR A 4 3.12 8.51 2.25
CA THR A 4 1.70 8.54 2.58
C THR A 4 1.00 9.72 1.90
N GLY A 5 -0.27 9.52 1.55
CA GLY A 5 -1.16 10.57 1.07
C GLY A 5 -2.54 10.45 1.70
N THR A 6 -3.22 11.57 1.81
CA THR A 6 -4.65 11.64 2.12
C THR A 6 -5.29 12.38 0.94
N ALA A 7 -6.12 11.69 0.16
CA ALA A 7 -6.83 12.33 -0.95
C ALA A 7 -8.15 12.88 -0.43
N GLN A 8 -8.30 14.21 -0.48
CA GLN A 8 -9.52 14.86 -0.02
C GLN A 8 -10.72 14.40 -0.85
N ASN A 9 -11.79 14.05 -0.14
CA ASN A 9 -13.07 13.70 -0.71
C ASN A 9 -14.11 14.71 -0.23
N PRO A 10 -14.70 15.52 -1.13
CA PRO A 10 -15.71 16.51 -0.73
C PRO A 10 -17.07 15.90 -0.38
N ARG A 11 -17.27 14.59 -0.62
CA ARG A 11 -18.56 13.90 -0.42
C ARG A 11 -18.51 12.80 0.65
N GLY A 12 -17.49 12.77 1.50
CA GLY A 12 -17.36 11.78 2.56
C GLY A 12 -15.95 11.73 3.15
N GLU A 13 -15.61 10.62 3.80
CA GLU A 13 -14.25 10.43 4.32
C GLU A 13 -13.21 10.48 3.19
N HIS A 14 -12.04 11.03 3.51
CA HIS A 14 -10.90 11.09 2.61
C HIS A 14 -10.44 9.68 2.22
N HIS A 15 -9.82 9.54 1.05
CA HIS A 15 -9.24 8.25 0.66
C HIS A 15 -7.82 8.14 1.23
N ALA A 16 -7.50 6.96 1.77
CA ALA A 16 -6.17 6.67 2.28
C ALA A 16 -5.26 6.22 1.13
N TRP A 17 -4.10 6.86 0.97
CA TRP A 17 -3.15 6.58 -0.11
C TRP A 17 -1.76 6.24 0.43
N PHE A 18 -1.11 5.27 -0.17
CA PHE A 18 0.31 4.99 0.06
C PHE A 18 0.98 4.48 -1.20
N VAL A 19 2.13 5.05 -1.53
CA VAL A 19 2.97 4.60 -2.65
C VAL A 19 4.35 4.23 -2.13
N ALA A 20 4.91 3.14 -2.62
CA ALA A 20 6.21 2.64 -2.18
C ALA A 20 6.92 1.81 -3.23
N PHE A 21 8.23 1.68 -3.04
CA PHE A 21 9.08 0.70 -3.71
C PHE A 21 9.98 0.00 -2.68
N ALA A 22 10.36 -1.24 -2.99
CA ALA A 22 11.21 -2.07 -2.14
C ALA A 22 11.99 -3.13 -2.95
N PRO A 23 13.17 -3.59 -2.48
CA PRO A 23 14.04 -2.99 -1.44
C PRO A 23 14.42 -1.54 -1.74
N TYR A 24 15.04 -0.82 -0.79
CA TYR A 24 15.40 0.58 -1.02
C TYR A 24 16.64 0.70 -1.91
N GLU A 25 17.61 -0.17 -1.68
CA GLU A 25 18.93 -0.16 -2.30
C GLU A 25 18.91 -0.75 -3.72
N ASP A 26 18.16 -1.84 -3.92
CA ASP A 26 17.95 -2.48 -5.22
C ASP A 26 16.45 -2.79 -5.41
N PRO A 27 15.64 -1.81 -5.86
CA PRO A 27 14.19 -1.97 -5.94
C PRO A 27 13.75 -3.04 -6.95
N THR A 28 12.93 -3.99 -6.49
CA THR A 28 12.39 -5.08 -7.33
C THR A 28 10.87 -5.04 -7.49
N ILE A 29 10.19 -4.25 -6.65
CA ILE A 29 8.74 -4.04 -6.71
C ILE A 29 8.40 -2.58 -6.38
N ALA A 30 7.41 -2.04 -7.10
CA ALA A 30 6.72 -0.80 -6.77
C ALA A 30 5.22 -1.07 -6.63
N LEU A 31 4.55 -0.36 -5.71
CA LEU A 31 3.12 -0.51 -5.48
C LEU A 31 2.45 0.79 -5.05
N ALA A 32 1.15 0.86 -5.30
CA ALA A 32 0.26 1.90 -4.80
C ALA A 32 -0.95 1.24 -4.14
N VAL A 33 -1.26 1.66 -2.91
CA VAL A 33 -2.46 1.25 -2.17
C VAL A 33 -3.37 2.44 -2.05
N VAL A 34 -4.61 2.26 -2.50
CA VAL A 34 -5.70 3.22 -2.35
C VAL A 34 -6.82 2.51 -1.62
N VAL A 35 -7.27 3.08 -0.51
CA VAL A 35 -8.46 2.61 0.20
C VAL A 35 -9.46 3.74 0.23
N GLU A 36 -10.61 3.50 -0.39
CA GLU A 36 -11.62 4.52 -0.51
C GLU A 36 -12.28 4.82 0.83
N HIS A 37 -12.57 6.09 1.10
CA HIS A 37 -13.31 6.51 2.30
C HIS A 37 -12.70 5.99 3.61
N ALA A 38 -11.37 6.00 3.72
CA ALA A 38 -10.64 5.38 4.82
C ALA A 38 -9.67 6.34 5.55
N GLY A 39 -9.85 7.64 5.37
CA GLY A 39 -9.08 8.68 6.05
C GLY A 39 -7.62 8.72 5.61
N HIS A 40 -6.69 8.44 6.54
CA HIS A 40 -5.27 8.78 6.40
C HIS A 40 -4.42 7.62 5.86
N GLY A 41 -3.63 7.91 4.82
CA GLY A 41 -2.73 6.94 4.19
C GLY A 41 -1.76 6.22 5.14
N GLY A 42 -1.25 6.92 6.15
CA GLY A 42 -0.32 6.34 7.14
C GLY A 42 -0.96 5.32 8.09
N ALA A 43 -2.25 5.50 8.42
CA ALA A 43 -2.94 4.63 9.36
C ALA A 43 -3.56 3.39 8.68
N VAL A 44 -3.93 3.51 7.40
CA VAL A 44 -4.67 2.45 6.68
C VAL A 44 -3.85 1.87 5.52
N ALA A 45 -3.48 2.70 4.54
CA ALA A 45 -2.86 2.23 3.31
C ALA A 45 -1.42 1.71 3.50
N ALA A 46 -0.63 2.34 4.38
CA ALA A 46 0.75 1.93 4.65
C ALA A 46 0.85 0.54 5.34
N PRO A 47 0.05 0.20 6.37
CA PRO A 47 0.03 -1.17 6.92
C PRO A 47 -0.37 -2.24 5.90
N ILE A 48 -1.30 -1.95 4.99
CA ILE A 48 -1.70 -2.87 3.91
C ILE A 48 -0.52 -3.12 2.96
N ALA A 49 0.17 -2.06 2.54
CA ALA A 49 1.38 -2.16 1.74
C ALA A 49 2.46 -3.02 2.41
N GLY A 50 2.62 -2.90 3.73
CA GLY A 50 3.54 -3.74 4.52
C GLY A 50 3.20 -5.23 4.43
N LYS A 51 1.91 -5.59 4.50
CA LYS A 51 1.46 -6.99 4.33
C LYS A 51 1.74 -7.50 2.92
N VAL A 52 1.50 -6.67 1.90
CA VAL A 52 1.76 -7.03 0.50
C VAL A 52 3.24 -7.33 0.28
N LEU A 53 4.10 -6.40 0.69
CA LEU A 53 5.56 -6.56 0.60
C LEU A 53 6.06 -7.76 1.40
N SER A 54 5.55 -7.97 2.62
CA SER A 54 5.92 -9.13 3.45
C SER A 54 5.62 -10.44 2.73
N GLY A 55 4.44 -10.56 2.15
CA GLY A 55 4.11 -11.76 1.39
C GLY A 55 5.00 -11.91 0.14
N TYR A 56 5.20 -10.83 -0.63
CA TYR A 56 6.03 -10.83 -1.85
C TYR A 56 7.44 -11.35 -1.57
N PHE A 57 8.10 -10.84 -0.52
CA PHE A 57 9.45 -11.26 -0.17
C PHE A 57 9.54 -12.60 0.55
N SER A 58 8.47 -13.03 1.24
CA SER A 58 8.45 -14.36 1.89
C SER A 58 8.14 -15.51 0.93
N GLY A 59 7.85 -15.24 -0.35
CA GLY A 59 7.43 -16.25 -1.31
C GLY A 59 6.08 -16.90 -1.00
N ARG A 60 5.35 -16.39 0.01
CA ARG A 60 4.05 -16.93 0.46
C ARG A 60 2.86 -16.51 -0.42
N TRP A 61 3.13 -15.81 -1.53
CA TRP A 61 2.11 -15.52 -2.53
C TRP A 61 1.93 -16.75 -3.40
N VAL A 62 1.17 -17.72 -2.89
CA VAL A 62 0.50 -18.68 -3.75
C VAL A 62 -0.76 -17.98 -4.22
N ALA A 63 -0.80 -17.59 -5.50
CA ALA A 63 -2.05 -17.21 -6.11
C ALA A 63 -3.00 -18.40 -5.97
N GLU A 64 -4.04 -18.27 -5.14
CA GLU A 64 -5.17 -19.18 -5.15
C GLU A 64 -5.81 -19.08 -6.54
N GLY A 65 -5.44 -20.02 -7.42
CA GLY A 65 -5.84 -19.99 -8.82
C GLY A 65 -4.95 -20.76 -9.79
N ARG A 66 -4.17 -21.75 -9.34
CA ARG A 66 -3.70 -22.85 -10.21
C ARG A 66 -4.44 -24.12 -9.85
#